data_AF-A0A7G8HDM6-F1
#
_entry.id   AF-A0A7G8HDM6-F1
#
_cell.length_a   1.000
_cell.length_b   1.000
_cell.length_c   1.000
_cell.angle_alpha   90.00
_cell.angle_beta   90.00
_cell.angle_gamma   90.00
#
_symmetry.space_group_name_H-M   'P 1'
#
loop_
_entity.id
_entity.type
_entity.pdbx_description
1 polymer ?
#
loop_
_entity_poly.entity_id
_entity_poly.type
_entity_poly.pdbx_seq_one_letter_code
_entity_poly.pdbx_strand_id
1 'polypeptide(L)' 'MKQLETFMSRVQSNDSLRDEVQRCGKDNSCVVKVGAKHGHKFSPALLTRWQREH' A
#
# COMPACT_ATOMS: atom_id res chain seq x y z
N MET A 1 -7.47 -9.45 -0.01
CA MET A 1 -6.75 -9.36 -1.28
C MET A 1 -7.22 -8.14 -2.07
N LYS A 2 -8.47 -8.09 -2.54
CA LYS A 2 -9.02 -6.96 -3.33
C LYS A 2 -8.66 -5.55 -2.82
N GLN A 3 -8.75 -5.30 -1.51
CA GLN A 3 -8.41 -3.97 -0.94
C GLN A 3 -6.94 -3.57 -1.14
N LEU A 4 -6.01 -4.51 -0.99
CA LEU A 4 -4.58 -4.28 -1.21
C LEU A 4 -4.29 -4.10 -2.70
N GLU A 5 -4.84 -4.95 -3.55
CA GLU A 5 -4.63 -4.87 -5.01
C GLU A 5 -5.23 -3.58 -5.59
N THR A 6 -6.43 -3.19 -5.17
CA THR A 6 -7.01 -1.89 -5.56
C THR A 6 -6.17 -0.73 -5.04
N PHE A 7 -5.64 -0.82 -3.81
CA PHE A 7 -4.74 0.21 -3.29
C PHE A 7 -3.45 0.31 -4.11
N MET A 8 -2.78 -0.82 -4.40
CA MET A 8 -1.56 -0.86 -5.20
C MET A 8 -1.79 -0.38 -6.64
N SER A 9 -2.94 -0.72 -7.25
CA SER A 9 -3.34 -0.18 -8.55
C SER A 9 -3.53 1.34 -8.49
N ARG A 10 -4.16 1.86 -7.42
CA ARG A 10 -4.35 3.30 -7.22
C ARG A 10 -3.03 4.03 -6.96
N VAL A 11 -2.08 3.40 -6.27
CA VAL A 11 -0.71 3.89 -6.09
C VAL A 11 -0.01 4.05 -7.45
N GLN A 12 -0.21 3.13 -8.39
CA GLN A 12 0.37 3.26 -9.74
C GLN A 12 -0.26 4.38 -10.57
N SER A 13 -1.56 4.64 -10.41
CA SER A 13 -2.29 5.65 -11.18
C SER A 13 -2.37 7.03 -10.50
N ASN A 14 -1.78 7.23 -9.32
CA ASN A 14 -1.84 8.49 -8.57
C ASN A 14 -0.46 8.84 -8.01
N ASP A 15 0.19 9.85 -8.60
CA ASP A 15 1.53 10.28 -8.20
C ASP A 15 1.62 10.76 -6.75
N SER A 16 0.62 11.51 -6.25
CA SER A 16 0.63 11.98 -4.86
C SER A 16 0.58 10.82 -3.86
N LEU A 17 -0.21 9.79 -4.15
CA LEU A 17 -0.29 8.58 -3.33
C LEU A 17 1.00 7.76 -3.43
N ARG A 18 1.60 7.71 -4.62
CA ARG A 18 2.89 7.07 -4.86
C ARG A 18 3.99 7.73 -4.04
N ASP A 19 4.06 9.05 -4.03
CA ASP A 19 4.99 9.82 -3.19
C ASP A 19 4.79 9.51 -1.70
N GLU A 20 3.54 9.45 -1.23
CA GLU A 20 3.24 9.16 0.18
C GLU A 20 3.67 7.74 0.58
N VAL A 21 3.46 6.74 -0.29
CA VAL A 21 3.95 5.37 -0.10
C VAL A 21 5.47 5.29 -0.21
N GLN A 22 6.10 6.00 -1.14
CA GLN A 22 7.56 6.02 -1.28
C GLN A 22 8.25 6.63 -0.06
N ARG A 23 7.65 7.63 0.58
CA ARG A 23 8.14 8.19 1.85
C ARG A 23 8.16 7.17 2.99
N CYS A 24 7.33 6.13 2.94
CA CYS A 24 7.36 5.03 3.91
C CYS A 24 8.59 4.11 3.72
N GLY A 25 9.23 4.10 2.54
CA GLY A 25 10.38 3.25 2.26
C GLY A 25 10.08 1.77 2.48
N LYS A 26 10.74 1.15 3.47
CA LYS A 26 10.58 -0.27 3.85
C LYS A 26 9.61 -0.50 5.01
N ASP A 27 9.00 0.55 5.54
CA ASP A 27 8.07 0.44 6.67
C ASP A 27 6.67 0.04 6.17
N ASN A 28 6.40 -1.27 6.21
CA ASN A 28 5.10 -1.82 5.80
C ASN A 28 3.95 -1.39 6.72
N SER A 29 4.22 -1.00 7.97
CA SER A 29 3.18 -0.45 8.86
C SER A 29 2.79 0.96 8.44
N CYS A 30 3.74 1.77 7.96
CA CYS A 30 3.49 3.08 7.36
C CYS A 30 2.63 2.93 6.10
N VAL A 31 2.98 2.02 5.19
CA VAL A 31 2.19 1.79 3.95
C VAL A 31 0.76 1.36 4.26
N VAL A 32 0.56 0.51 5.28
CA VAL A 32 -0.77 0.12 5.75
C VAL A 32 -1.56 1.30 6.30
N LYS A 33 -0.92 2.22 7.05
CA LYS A 33 -1.56 3.45 7.54
C LYS A 33 -1.96 4.38 6.39
N VAL A 34 -1.10 4.53 5.38
CA VAL A 34 -1.42 5.30 4.16
C VAL A 34 -2.62 4.65 3.45
N GLY A 35 -2.61 3.33 3.25
CA GLY A 35 -3.76 2.59 2.74
C GLY A 35 -5.04 2.91 3.51
N ALA A 36 -5.00 2.82 4.84
CA ALA A 36 -6.16 3.06 5.70
C ALA A 36 -6.68 4.50 5.59
N LYS A 37 -5.79 5.50 5.49
CA LYS A 37 -6.13 6.91 5.28
C LYS A 37 -6.87 7.15 3.96
N HIS A 38 -6.58 6.34 2.94
CA HIS A 38 -7.25 6.35 1.65
C HIS A 38 -8.44 5.38 1.55
N GLY A 39 -8.91 4.83 2.68
CA GLY A 39 -10.08 3.96 2.76
C GLY A 39 -9.80 2.48 2.48
N HIS A 40 -8.53 2.09 2.32
CA HIS A 40 -8.11 0.72 2.04
C HIS A 40 -7.56 0.04 3.30
N LYS A 41 -8.25 -0.98 3.81
CA LYS A 41 -7.80 -1.73 4.99
C LYS A 41 -7.18 -3.07 4.59
N PHE A 42 -5.91 -3.26 4.92
CA PHE A 42 -5.20 -4.52 4.76
C PHE A 42 -4.12 -4.66 5.83
N SER A 43 -3.74 -5.90 6.16
CA SER A 43 -2.74 -6.17 7.18
C SER A 43 -1.31 -6.04 6.62
N PRO A 44 -0.31 -5.69 7.45
CA PRO A 44 1.09 -5.66 7.03
C PRO A 44 1.58 -6.99 6.47
N ALA A 45 1.11 -8.12 7.03
CA ALA A 45 1.43 -9.46 6.54
C ALA A 45 0.97 -9.71 5.10
N LEU A 46 -0.20 -9.16 4.71
CA LEU A 46 -0.71 -9.26 3.34
C LEU A 46 0.15 -8.44 2.38
N LEU A 47 0.55 -7.24 2.79
CA LEU A 47 1.46 -6.39 2.02
C LEU A 47 2.83 -7.05 1.83
N THR A 48 3.42 -7.58 2.91
CA THR A 48 4.71 -8.28 2.85
C THR A 48 4.64 -9.50 1.92
N ARG A 49 3.52 -10.25 1.95
CA ARG A 49 3.34 -11.38 1.03
C ARG A 49 3.25 -10.92 -0.41
N TRP A 50 2.44 -9.91 -0.69
CA TRP A 50 2.27 -9.33 -2.03
C TRP A 50 3.59 -8.80 -2.61
N GLN A 51 4.40 -8.09 -1.81
CA GLN A 51 5.74 -7.60 -2.21
C GLN A 51 6.76 -8.71 -2.47
N ARG A 52 6.53 -9.95 -2.03
CA ARG A 52 7.36 -11.10 -2.40
C ARG A 52 6.88 -11.79 -3.66
N GLU A 53 5.58 -11.71 -3.95
CA GLU A 53 4.94 -12.36 -5.09
C GLU A 53 4.98 -11.49 -6.37
N HIS A 54 5.17 -10.18 -6.24
CA HIS A 54 5.22 -9.17 -7.31
C HIS A 54 6.47 -8.30 -7.20
#